data_AF-A0A511XLA3-F1
#
_entry.id   AF-A0A511XLA3-F1
#
_cell.length_a   1.000
_cell.length_b   1.000
_cell.length_c   1.000
_cell.angle_alpha   90.00
_cell.angle_beta   90.00
_cell.angle_gamma   90.00
#
_symmetry.space_group_name_H-M   'P 1'
#
loop_
_entity.id
_entity.type
_entity.pdbx_description
1 polymer ?
#
loop_
_entity_poly.entity_id
_entity_poly.type
_entity_poly.pdbx_seq_one_letter_code
_entity_poly.pdbx_strand_id
1 'polypeptide(L)'
;MTLTPQPSDQADRGHISFEIFAGNQRVSCRVLDEALEAAAGLASPATLAARRQSFQRFRVLIHAAATLKFARSGKASDVIVMLGSEDLRHVPPEKGVPVFGKIPRDTAVISE
;
A
#
# COMPACT_ATOMS: atom_id res chain seq x y z
N MET A 1 1.07 -18.14 30.67
CA MET A 1 2.00 -17.56 29.68
C MET A 1 1.15 -17.05 28.53
N THR A 2 1.08 -15.74 28.37
CA THR A 2 0.25 -15.04 27.37
C THR A 2 0.87 -15.23 25.99
N LEU A 3 0.24 -16.05 25.14
CA LEU A 3 0.57 -16.18 23.73
C LEU A 3 0.10 -14.92 23.00
N THR A 4 1.00 -13.95 22.84
CA THR A 4 0.85 -12.87 21.86
C THR A 4 0.66 -13.49 20.48
N PRO A 5 -0.45 -13.25 19.76
CA PRO A 5 -0.57 -13.73 18.40
C PRO A 5 0.50 -13.05 17.54
N GLN A 6 1.38 -13.87 16.97
CA GLN A 6 2.37 -13.45 15.98
C GLN A 6 1.68 -12.70 14.84
N PRO A 7 2.23 -11.59 14.33
CA PRO A 7 1.75 -11.01 13.09
C PRO A 7 1.97 -12.06 11.99
N SER A 8 0.86 -12.49 11.42
CA SER A 8 0.72 -13.53 10.41
C SER A 8 1.84 -13.45 9.36
N ASP A 9 2.78 -14.39 9.41
CA ASP A 9 3.64 -14.73 8.27
C ASP A 9 2.80 -15.54 7.26
N GLN A 10 1.69 -14.94 6.83
CA GLN A 10 0.83 -15.53 5.83
C GLN A 10 1.57 -15.38 4.51
N ALA A 11 2.15 -16.49 4.07
CA ALA A 11 2.56 -16.74 2.69
C ALA A 11 1.32 -16.60 1.79
N ASP A 12 0.83 -15.37 1.59
CA ASP A 12 -0.32 -15.07 0.77
C ASP A 12 0.15 -14.45 -0.56
N ARG A 13 -0.42 -14.98 -1.63
CA ARG A 13 0.03 -14.80 -3.00
C ARG A 13 -0.29 -13.37 -3.45
N GLY A 14 0.72 -12.54 -3.65
CA GLY A 14 0.56 -11.31 -4.43
C GLY A 14 0.05 -10.07 -3.68
N HIS A 15 0.02 -10.09 -2.34
CA HIS A 15 -0.46 -8.93 -1.56
C HIS A 15 0.08 -8.90 -0.11
N ILE A 16 0.05 -7.70 0.48
CA ILE A 16 0.36 -7.49 1.90
C ILE A 16 -0.95 -7.20 2.67
N SER A 17 -1.21 -7.99 3.71
CA SER A 17 -2.37 -7.82 4.60
C SER A 17 -2.05 -6.90 5.78
N PHE A 18 -2.99 -6.05 6.16
CA PHE A 18 -2.89 -5.17 7.33
C PHE A 18 -4.29 -4.80 7.83
N GLU A 19 -4.35 -4.13 8.97
CA GLU A 19 -5.62 -3.71 9.57
C GLU A 19 -5.59 -2.22 9.88
N ILE A 20 -6.77 -1.60 9.77
CA ILE A 20 -6.98 -0.21 10.14
C ILE A 20 -8.14 -0.11 11.13
N PHE A 21 -8.18 1.02 11.84
CA PHE A 21 -9.37 1.44 12.59
C PHE A 21 -10.07 2.55 11.81
N ALA A 22 -11.31 2.31 11.43
CA ALA A 22 -12.22 3.30 10.87
C ALA A 22 -13.28 3.63 11.92
N GLY A 23 -13.01 4.63 12.77
CA GLY A 23 -13.80 4.88 13.97
C GLY A 23 -13.66 3.72 14.96
N ASN A 24 -14.78 3.09 15.33
CA ASN A 24 -14.81 1.96 16.27
C ASN A 24 -14.73 0.59 15.57
N GLN A 25 -14.61 0.56 14.24
CA GLN A 25 -14.55 -0.68 13.48
C GLN A 25 -13.12 -1.01 13.09
N ARG A 26 -12.70 -2.25 13.41
CA ARG A 26 -11.48 -2.85 12.88
C ARG A 26 -11.77 -3.38 11.48
N VAL A 27 -10.99 -2.96 10.50
CA VAL A 27 -11.19 -3.31 9.09
C VAL A 27 -9.96 -4.03 8.57
N SER A 28 -10.17 -5.23 8.04
CA SER A 28 -9.13 -6.02 7.37
C SER A 28 -8.87 -5.46 5.96
N CYS A 29 -7.61 -5.21 5.64
CA CYS A 29 -7.20 -4.62 4.37
C CYS A 29 -6.09 -5.44 3.72
N ARG A 30 -6.05 -5.42 2.38
CA ARG A 30 -5.00 -6.02 1.56
C ARG A 30 -4.55 -5.01 0.54
N VAL A 31 -3.25 -4.85 0.36
CA VAL A 31 -2.68 -4.04 -0.73
C VAL A 31 -2.01 -4.94 -1.74
N LEU A 32 -2.32 -4.72 -3.01
CA LEU A 32 -1.76 -5.50 -4.12
C LEU A 32 -0.28 -5.18 -4.31
N ASP A 33 0.48 -6.19 -4.72
CA ASP A 33 1.91 -6.06 -4.99
C ASP A 33 2.21 -5.01 -6.08
N GLU A 34 1.41 -5.00 -7.14
CA GLU A 34 1.50 -4.00 -8.21
C GLU A 34 1.29 -2.56 -7.70
N ALA A 35 0.48 -2.38 -6.66
CA ALA A 35 0.25 -1.08 -6.06
C ALA A 35 1.47 -0.60 -5.28
N LEU A 36 2.13 -1.52 -4.55
CA LEU A 36 3.38 -1.26 -3.84
C LEU A 36 4.54 -1.01 -4.79
N GLU A 37 4.60 -1.74 -5.90
CA GLU A 37 5.59 -1.56 -6.95
C GLU A 37 5.40 -0.21 -7.63
N ALA A 38 4.17 0.12 -8.05
CA ALA A 38 3.86 1.38 -8.69
C ALA A 38 4.12 2.58 -7.77
N ALA A 39 3.77 2.48 -6.48
CA ALA A 39 3.97 3.55 -5.49
C ALA A 39 5.45 3.86 -5.21
N ALA A 40 6.31 2.83 -5.28
CA ALA A 40 7.75 2.96 -5.07
C ALA A 40 8.56 3.11 -6.38
N GLY A 41 7.92 3.02 -7.55
CA GLY A 41 8.60 3.00 -8.84
C GLY A 41 9.51 1.79 -9.04
N LEU A 42 9.17 0.64 -8.46
CA LEU A 42 9.95 -0.60 -8.56
C LEU A 42 9.73 -1.27 -9.92
N ALA A 43 10.75 -1.99 -10.41
CA ALA A 43 10.59 -2.90 -11.53
C ALA A 43 9.68 -4.07 -11.13
N SER A 44 8.75 -4.44 -12.03
CA SER A 44 7.82 -5.54 -11.81
C SER A 44 8.31 -6.82 -12.51
N PRO A 45 8.24 -8.00 -11.87
CA PRO A 45 7.88 -8.22 -10.48
C PRO A 45 9.03 -7.87 -9.52
N ALA A 46 8.73 -7.15 -8.43
CA ALA A 46 9.69 -6.85 -7.37
C ALA A 46 9.83 -7.99 -6.36
N THR A 47 10.91 -7.98 -5.59
CA THR A 47 11.09 -8.94 -4.48
C THR A 47 10.14 -8.63 -3.33
N LEU A 48 9.75 -9.66 -2.56
CA LEU A 48 8.91 -9.49 -1.37
C LEU A 48 9.50 -8.48 -0.38
N ALA A 49 10.82 -8.48 -0.19
CA ALA A 49 11.51 -7.54 0.67
C ALA A 49 11.33 -6.09 0.21
N ALA A 50 11.47 -5.82 -1.10
CA ALA A 50 11.26 -4.50 -1.68
C ALA A 50 9.79 -4.04 -1.55
N ARG A 51 8.83 -4.96 -1.74
CA ARG A 51 7.40 -4.68 -1.53
C ARG A 51 7.08 -4.36 -0.06
N ARG A 52 7.63 -5.14 0.89
CA ARG A 52 7.50 -4.87 2.34
C ARG A 52 8.10 -3.51 2.70
N GLN A 53 9.26 -3.16 2.14
CA GLN A 53 9.86 -1.84 2.35
C GLN A 53 9.00 -0.71 1.76
N SER A 54 8.45 -0.90 0.56
CA SER A 54 7.49 0.04 -0.04
C SER A 54 6.26 0.23 0.86
N PHE A 55 5.69 -0.86 1.38
CA PHE A 55 4.57 -0.81 2.31
C PHE A 55 4.90 0.00 3.56
N GLN A 56 6.07 -0.22 4.19
CA GLN A 56 6.46 0.56 5.37
C GLN A 56 6.67 2.03 5.02
N ARG A 57 7.30 2.34 3.88
CA ARG A 57 7.54 3.71 3.41
C ARG A 57 6.23 4.46 3.18
N PHE A 58 5.22 3.82 2.59
CA PHE A 58 3.93 4.42 2.25
C PHE A 58 2.82 4.06 3.23
N ARG A 59 3.13 3.56 4.42
CA ARG A 59 2.15 3.04 5.39
C ARG A 59 1.05 4.03 5.71
N VAL A 60 1.40 5.31 5.94
CA VAL A 60 0.43 6.37 6.24
C VAL A 60 -0.53 6.58 5.07
N LEU A 61 -0.02 6.56 3.85
CA LEU A 61 -0.81 6.74 2.64
C LEU A 61 -1.70 5.54 2.35
N ILE A 62 -1.17 4.33 2.47
CA ILE A 62 -1.91 3.08 2.31
C ILE A 62 -3.05 3.01 3.35
N HIS A 63 -2.80 3.44 4.59
CA HIS A 63 -3.84 3.55 5.61
C HIS A 63 -4.91 4.57 5.22
N ALA A 64 -4.53 5.75 4.74
CA ALA A 64 -5.48 6.76 4.28
C ALA A 64 -6.33 6.27 3.09
N ALA A 65 -5.71 5.57 2.13
CA ALA A 65 -6.41 4.95 1.01
C ALA A 65 -7.43 3.91 1.47
N ALA A 66 -7.06 3.04 2.43
CA ALA A 66 -7.97 2.07 3.03
C ALA A 66 -9.16 2.74 3.71
N THR A 67 -8.92 3.76 4.54
CA THR A 67 -9.99 4.51 5.22
C THR A 67 -10.92 5.18 4.21
N LEU A 68 -10.36 5.81 3.18
CA LEU A 68 -11.14 6.48 2.13
C LEU A 68 -11.99 5.49 1.32
N LYS A 69 -11.39 4.36 0.91
CA LYS A 69 -12.08 3.32 0.16
C LYS A 69 -13.19 2.67 0.98
N PHE A 70 -12.93 2.40 2.27
CA PHE A 70 -13.93 1.89 3.19
C PHE A 70 -15.10 2.86 3.34
N ALA A 71 -14.82 4.13 3.63
CA ALA A 71 -15.84 5.18 3.76
C ALA A 71 -16.71 5.33 2.50
N ARG A 72 -16.09 5.27 1.30
CA ARG A 72 -16.81 5.32 0.02
C ARG A 72 -17.64 4.07 -0.25
N SER A 73 -17.17 2.91 0.21
CA SER A 73 -17.84 1.63 -0.06
C SER A 73 -19.15 1.46 0.71
N GLY A 74 -19.30 2.16 1.85
CA GLY A 74 -20.45 1.99 2.74
C GLY A 74 -20.64 0.55 3.26
N LYS A 75 -19.62 -0.31 3.10
CA LYS A 75 -19.70 -1.73 3.42
C LYS A 75 -19.57 -1.98 4.92
N ALA A 76 -20.20 -3.06 5.37
CA ALA A 76 -20.10 -3.53 6.75
C ALA A 76 -18.66 -3.99 7.10
N SER A 77 -18.38 -4.07 8.39
CA SER A 77 -17.08 -4.41 9.01
C SER A 77 -16.52 -5.79 8.65
N ASP A 78 -17.27 -6.63 7.94
CA ASP A 78 -16.88 -8.02 7.62
C ASP A 78 -16.27 -8.19 6.23
N VAL A 79 -16.01 -7.08 5.50
CA VAL A 79 -15.44 -7.12 4.15
C VAL A 79 -13.97 -6.74 4.15
N ILE A 80 -13.15 -7.53 3.45
CA ILE A 80 -11.74 -7.21 3.20
C ILE A 80 -11.65 -6.09 2.16
N VAL A 81 -11.00 -4.98 2.52
CA VAL A 81 -10.74 -3.86 1.62
C VAL A 81 -9.47 -4.14 0.82
N MET A 82 -9.61 -4.34 -0.49
CA MET A 82 -8.47 -4.46 -1.40
C MET A 82 -8.05 -3.08 -1.94
N LEU A 83 -6.75 -2.78 -1.88
CA LEU A 83 -6.14 -1.56 -2.41
C LEU A 83 -5.28 -1.86 -3.62
N GLY A 84 -5.61 -1.21 -4.74
CA GLY A 84 -4.79 -1.17 -5.95
C GLY A 84 -4.09 0.17 -6.14
N SER A 85 -3.31 0.28 -7.23
CA SER A 85 -2.55 1.49 -7.56
C SER A 85 -3.41 2.73 -7.67
N GLU A 86 -4.63 2.61 -8.21
CA GLU A 86 -5.55 3.73 -8.34
C GLU A 86 -6.00 4.25 -6.98
N ASP A 87 -6.28 3.39 -6.01
CA ASP A 87 -6.71 3.82 -4.67
C ASP A 87 -5.63 4.67 -3.99
N LEU A 88 -4.36 4.30 -4.17
CA LEU A 88 -3.22 5.04 -3.65
C LEU A 88 -3.03 6.41 -4.33
N ARG A 89 -3.49 6.57 -5.59
CA ARG A 89 -3.45 7.86 -6.32
C ARG A 89 -4.55 8.83 -5.90
N HIS A 90 -5.67 8.32 -5.38
CA HIS A 90 -6.81 9.14 -4.96
C HIS A 90 -6.69 9.66 -3.53
N VAL A 91 -5.60 9.35 -2.82
CA VAL A 91 -5.33 9.89 -1.49
C VAL A 91 -4.97 11.38 -1.61
N PRO A 92 -5.53 12.26 -0.78
CA PRO A 92 -5.16 13.68 -0.78
C PRO A 92 -3.66 13.86 -0.54
N PRO A 93 -3.00 14.82 -1.22
CA PRO A 93 -1.56 15.03 -1.13
C PRO A 93 -1.06 15.39 0.28
N GLU A 94 -1.97 15.87 1.14
CA GLU A 94 -1.70 16.19 2.55
C GLU A 94 -1.25 14.98 3.38
N LYS A 95 -1.51 13.74 2.91
CA LYS A 95 -1.07 12.50 3.56
C LYS A 95 0.24 11.94 2.97
N GLY A 96 0.89 12.71 2.11
CA GLY A 96 2.03 12.29 1.30
C GLY A 96 1.61 11.94 -0.13
N VAL A 97 2.58 11.86 -1.04
CA VAL A 97 2.36 11.50 -2.45
C VAL A 97 3.28 10.31 -2.77
N PRO A 98 2.76 9.17 -3.27
CA PRO A 98 3.60 8.09 -3.72
C PRO A 98 4.29 8.54 -5.00
N VAL A 99 5.54 8.11 -5.17
CA VAL A 99 6.28 8.40 -6.41
C VAL A 99 5.86 7.36 -7.44
N PHE A 100 4.74 7.62 -8.10
CA PHE A 100 4.35 6.86 -9.28
C PHE A 100 5.21 7.29 -10.45
N GLY A 101 5.89 6.33 -11.06
CA GLY A 101 6.96 6.55 -12.03
C GLY A 101 6.78 7.75 -12.96
N LYS A 102 7.66 8.73 -12.81
CA LYS A 102 8.62 9.07 -13.86
C LYS A 102 9.98 9.07 -13.19
N ILE A 103 10.83 8.09 -13.50
CA ILE A 103 12.26 8.29 -13.36
C ILE A 103 12.60 9.17 -14.57
N PRO A 104 12.85 10.48 -14.46
CA PRO A 104 13.67 11.12 -15.47
C PRO A 104 15.01 10.38 -15.38
N ARG A 105 15.28 9.51 -16.36
CA ARG A 105 16.67 9.25 -16.72
C ARG A 105 17.16 10.60 -17.21
N ASP A 106 17.79 11.35 -16.31
CA ASP A 106 18.64 12.46 -16.68
C ASP A 106 19.69 11.88 -17.60
N THR A 107 19.41 11.96 -18.90
CA THR A 107 20.38 11.70 -19.94
C THR A 107 21.24 12.94 -19.88
N ALA A 108 22.24 12.90 -18.99
CA ALA A 108 23.33 13.85 -18.99
C ALA A 108 24.00 13.73 -20.36
N VAL A 109 23.53 14.54 -21.30
CA VAL A 109 24.22 14.82 -22.55
C VAL A 109 25.48 15.57 -22.13
N ILE A 110 26.57 14.85 -21.99
CA ILE A 110 27.90 15.46 -21.96
C ILE A 110 28.19 15.79 -23.42
N SER A 111 27.82 16.99 -23.84
CA SER A 111 28.38 17.59 -25.05
C SER A 111 29.80 18.01 -24.71
N GLU A 112 30.77 17.41 -25.40
CA GLU A 112 32.09 18.00 -25.67
C GLU A 112 32.21 18.20 -27.18
#